data_AF-A0A366K970-F1
#
_entry.id   AF-A0A366K970-F1
#
_cell.length_a   1.000
_cell.length_b   1.000
_cell.length_c   1.000
_cell.angle_alpha   90.00
_cell.angle_beta   90.00
_cell.angle_gamma   90.00
#
_symmetry.space_group_name_H-M   'P 1'
#
loop_
_entity.id
_entity.type
_entity.pdbx_description
1 polymer ?
#
loop_
_entity_poly.entity_id
_entity_poly.type
_entity_poly.pdbx_seq_one_letter_code
_entity_poly.pdbx_strand_id
1 'polypeptide(L)'
;MTQHSGFGRVRLVSAMVAACLPLCGLLSACTPSGAAVGDSRSAAAVDHDSIDRPDVRLGFIGSMDLQSDARLLKACSDAGLKTTYIAVTDVHDPFQAARRGLEDLAGQAVNGVVINRLQWQGTQTDAWNRALGKVRAAGIAVVLVDPIDQPKDERLFAARLTVDNHSGQAVPMDAALMSIVNANPHKRDLIVKTQ
;
A
#
# COMPACT_ATOMS: atom_id res chain seq x y z
N MET A 1 -2.92 68.52 -15.07
CA MET A 1 -2.40 67.34 -15.78
C MET A 1 -3.52 66.76 -16.62
N THR A 2 -3.40 66.94 -17.92
CA THR A 2 -4.27 66.49 -19.00
C THR A 2 -3.94 65.04 -19.40
N GLN A 3 -4.94 64.19 -19.62
CA GLN A 3 -5.04 63.18 -20.69
C GLN A 3 -6.38 62.42 -20.51
N HIS A 4 -7.39 62.72 -21.33
CA HIS A 4 -7.69 62.21 -22.68
C HIS A 4 -8.56 60.94 -22.67
N SER A 5 -9.87 61.19 -22.76
CA SER A 5 -10.91 60.26 -23.21
C SER A 5 -10.65 59.80 -24.66
N GLY A 6 -11.01 58.54 -24.94
CA GLY A 6 -11.02 57.99 -26.29
C GLY A 6 -12.03 56.86 -26.43
N PHE A 7 -13.29 57.21 -26.67
CA PHE A 7 -14.35 56.31 -27.15
C PHE A 7 -14.19 56.15 -28.67
N GLY A 8 -14.18 54.91 -29.17
CA GLY A 8 -14.17 54.59 -30.61
C GLY A 8 -15.05 53.38 -30.90
N ARG A 9 -16.08 53.60 -31.74
CA ARG A 9 -17.19 52.68 -32.05
C ARG A 9 -16.85 51.66 -33.15
N VAL A 10 -17.38 50.44 -32.97
CA VAL A 10 -18.07 49.55 -33.93
C VAL A 10 -17.47 49.33 -35.32
N ARG A 11 -17.13 48.07 -35.63
CA ARG A 11 -17.51 47.38 -36.90
C ARG A 11 -17.73 45.88 -36.64
N LEU A 12 -18.98 45.45 -36.83
CA LEU A 12 -19.38 44.07 -37.12
C LEU A 12 -18.87 43.69 -38.52
N VAL A 13 -18.44 42.45 -38.73
CA VAL A 13 -18.79 41.55 -39.88
C VAL A 13 -17.89 40.30 -39.84
N SER A 14 -18.55 39.16 -39.63
CA SER A 14 -18.32 37.80 -40.13
C SER A 14 -16.92 37.35 -40.60
N ALA A 15 -16.40 36.33 -39.94
CA ALA A 15 -15.64 35.25 -40.58
C ALA A 15 -15.80 33.95 -39.77
N MET A 16 -16.74 33.12 -40.20
CA MET A 16 -16.90 31.73 -39.81
C MET A 16 -15.72 30.94 -40.41
N VAL A 17 -14.77 30.51 -39.58
CA VAL A 17 -13.70 29.58 -39.98
C VAL A 17 -13.56 28.45 -38.96
N ALA A 18 -14.01 27.30 -39.44
CA ALA A 18 -13.67 25.93 -39.08
C ALA A 18 -12.57 25.69 -38.03
N ALA A 19 -13.00 24.98 -36.97
CA ALA A 19 -12.42 23.72 -36.51
C ALA A 19 -10.89 23.58 -36.45
N CYS A 20 -10.34 23.72 -35.24
CA CYS A 20 -9.29 22.85 -34.71
C CYS A 20 -9.23 22.99 -33.20
N LEU A 21 -10.05 22.20 -32.49
CA LEU A 21 -9.86 21.88 -31.09
C LEU A 21 -8.82 20.74 -31.03
N PRO A 22 -7.57 20.95 -30.62
CA PRO A 22 -6.80 19.86 -30.06
C PRO A 22 -7.38 19.59 -28.68
N LEU A 23 -8.32 18.64 -28.63
CA LEU A 23 -8.65 17.89 -27.43
C LEU A 23 -7.33 17.53 -26.74
N CYS A 24 -7.10 18.10 -25.55
CA CYS A 24 -6.21 17.48 -24.59
C CYS A 24 -6.79 16.10 -24.30
N GLY A 25 -6.32 15.13 -25.08
CA GLY A 25 -6.64 13.73 -24.92
C GLY A 25 -6.29 13.35 -23.49
N LEU A 26 -7.35 13.17 -22.72
CA LEU A 26 -7.48 12.27 -21.59
C LEU A 26 -6.25 11.37 -21.46
N LEU A 27 -5.38 11.70 -20.51
CA LEU A 27 -4.64 10.67 -19.80
C LEU A 27 -5.71 9.82 -19.11
N SER A 28 -6.30 8.90 -19.88
CA SER A 28 -6.90 7.70 -19.33
C SER A 28 -5.75 7.00 -18.62
N ALA A 29 -5.57 7.35 -17.34
CA ALA A 29 -4.94 6.47 -16.40
C ALA A 29 -5.78 5.20 -16.45
N CYS A 30 -5.34 4.24 -17.27
CA CYS A 30 -5.72 2.84 -17.17
C CYS A 30 -5.20 2.38 -15.80
N THR A 31 -5.91 2.76 -14.75
CA THR A 31 -5.85 2.12 -13.46
C THR A 31 -6.97 1.10 -13.53
N PRO A 32 -6.69 -0.21 -13.70
CA PRO A 32 -7.73 -1.20 -13.56
C PRO A 32 -8.31 -1.05 -12.15
N SER A 33 -9.60 -0.77 -12.07
CA SER A 33 -10.32 -0.78 -10.81
C SER A 33 -10.27 -2.20 -10.23
N GLY A 34 -9.61 -2.37 -9.09
CA GLY A 34 -9.71 -3.59 -8.29
C GLY A 34 -8.81 -4.76 -8.68
N ALA A 35 -7.77 -4.55 -9.50
CA ALA A 35 -6.75 -5.57 -9.74
C ALA A 35 -5.72 -5.58 -8.60
N ALA A 36 -5.44 -6.75 -8.03
CA ALA A 36 -4.27 -6.91 -7.18
C ALA A 36 -3.01 -6.70 -8.05
N VAL A 37 -1.90 -6.31 -7.43
CA VAL A 37 -0.60 -6.24 -8.12
C VAL A 37 -0.22 -7.69 -8.50
N GLY A 38 -0.58 -8.12 -9.71
CA GLY A 38 -0.49 -9.51 -10.17
C GLY A 38 -1.41 -9.87 -11.35
N ASP A 39 -2.56 -9.18 -11.52
CA ASP A 39 -3.53 -9.50 -12.57
C ASP A 39 -3.17 -8.92 -13.96
N SER A 40 -2.04 -8.21 -14.07
CA SER A 40 -1.64 -7.46 -15.28
C SER A 40 -0.41 -8.05 -15.94
N ARG A 41 -0.47 -9.26 -16.51
CA ARG A 41 0.57 -9.70 -17.47
C ARG A 41 0.00 -10.45 -18.67
N SER A 42 -0.21 -9.72 -19.76
CA SER A 42 -0.06 -10.26 -21.11
C SER A 42 1.44 -10.32 -21.45
N ALA A 43 1.99 -11.53 -21.45
CA ALA A 43 3.15 -12.02 -22.22
C ALA A 43 4.39 -11.15 -22.53
N ALA A 44 4.70 -10.10 -21.77
CA ALA A 44 6.00 -9.44 -21.78
C ALA A 44 6.45 -9.24 -20.33
N ALA A 45 7.15 -10.23 -19.79
CA ALA A 45 7.79 -10.14 -18.49
C ALA A 45 8.94 -9.13 -18.59
N VAL A 46 8.65 -7.86 -18.31
CA VAL A 46 9.69 -6.92 -17.90
C VAL A 46 10.26 -7.48 -16.61
N ASP A 47 11.53 -7.85 -16.66
CA ASP A 47 12.27 -8.36 -15.51
C ASP A 47 12.44 -7.22 -14.50
N HIS A 48 11.62 -7.21 -13.46
CA HIS A 48 11.85 -6.37 -12.29
C HIS A 48 12.98 -7.00 -11.47
N ASP A 49 14.01 -6.22 -11.14
CA ASP A 49 15.08 -6.65 -10.25
C ASP A 49 14.48 -7.08 -8.91
N SER A 50 14.55 -8.37 -8.61
CA SER A 50 13.98 -8.93 -7.38
C SER A 50 14.92 -8.67 -6.22
N ILE A 51 14.38 -8.18 -5.12
CA ILE A 51 15.14 -8.00 -3.89
C ILE A 51 15.37 -9.37 -3.25
N ASP A 52 16.63 -9.66 -2.97
CA ASP A 52 17.03 -10.87 -2.26
C ASP A 52 16.66 -10.79 -0.78
N ARG A 53 16.33 -11.95 -0.19
CA ARG A 53 15.98 -12.09 1.24
C ARG A 53 16.87 -11.30 2.23
N PRO A 54 18.21 -11.31 2.14
CA PRO A 54 19.06 -10.55 3.07
C PRO A 54 18.89 -9.03 2.98
N ASP A 55 18.40 -8.52 1.85
CA ASP A 55 18.24 -7.10 1.57
C ASP A 55 16.82 -6.61 1.84
N VAL A 56 15.85 -7.53 1.98
CA VAL A 56 14.49 -7.21 2.41
C VAL A 56 14.49 -6.72 3.87
N ARG A 57 13.99 -5.51 4.06
CA ARG A 57 13.67 -4.90 5.35
C ARG A 57 12.17 -4.73 5.46
N LEU A 58 11.59 -5.32 6.49
CA LEU A 58 10.17 -5.23 6.78
C LEU A 58 9.94 -4.29 7.96
N GLY A 59 8.97 -3.40 7.85
CA GLY A 59 8.32 -2.82 9.02
C GLY A 59 7.36 -3.85 9.62
N PHE A 60 7.31 -3.96 10.95
CA PHE A 60 6.34 -4.79 11.64
C PHE A 60 5.59 -3.95 12.67
N ILE A 61 4.32 -3.70 12.42
CA ILE A 61 3.40 -3.08 13.37
C ILE A 61 2.79 -4.19 14.22
N GLY A 62 3.08 -4.15 15.51
CA GLY A 62 2.59 -5.12 16.48
C GLY A 62 1.08 -5.03 16.74
N SER A 63 0.62 -5.95 17.57
CA SER A 63 -0.75 -6.03 18.02
C SER A 63 -0.82 -6.05 19.55
N MET A 64 -2.04 -6.13 20.09
CA MET A 64 -2.23 -6.34 21.53
C MET A 64 -1.97 -7.80 21.95
N ASP A 65 -1.70 -8.68 21.00
CA ASP A 65 -1.41 -10.10 21.20
C ASP A 65 0.10 -10.34 21.03
N LEU A 66 0.85 -10.18 22.12
CA LEU A 66 2.31 -10.33 22.13
C LEU A 66 2.78 -11.73 21.72
N GLN A 67 1.97 -12.77 21.94
CA GLN A 67 2.33 -14.13 21.52
C GLN A 67 2.22 -14.28 20.00
N SER A 68 1.19 -13.69 19.40
CA SER A 68 1.07 -13.61 17.95
C SER A 68 2.23 -12.82 17.33
N ASP A 69 2.54 -11.64 17.87
CA ASP A 69 3.68 -10.83 17.43
C ASP A 69 5.00 -11.61 17.50
N ALA A 70 5.30 -12.23 18.64
CA ALA A 70 6.52 -12.99 18.85
C ALA A 70 6.64 -14.18 17.89
N ARG A 71 5.54 -14.89 17.61
CA ARG A 71 5.52 -16.00 16.64
C ARG A 71 5.87 -15.53 15.24
N LEU A 72 5.24 -14.45 14.78
CA LEU A 72 5.47 -13.90 13.43
C LEU A 72 6.88 -13.32 13.29
N LEU A 73 7.34 -12.56 14.28
CA LEU A 73 8.71 -12.03 14.31
C LEU A 73 9.75 -13.15 14.32
N LYS A 74 9.51 -14.23 15.07
CA LYS A 74 10.37 -15.41 15.05
C LYS A 74 10.40 -16.07 13.67
N ALA A 75 9.25 -16.25 13.02
CA ALA A 75 9.19 -16.82 11.67
C ALA A 75 9.93 -15.96 10.64
N CYS A 76 9.83 -14.62 10.73
CA CYS A 76 10.64 -13.71 9.92
C CYS A 76 12.14 -13.89 10.20
N SER A 77 12.53 -13.92 11.47
CA SER A 77 13.94 -14.06 11.88
C SER A 77 14.54 -15.40 11.43
N ASP A 78 13.82 -16.51 11.61
CA ASP A 78 14.26 -17.85 11.20
C ASP A 78 14.45 -17.93 9.67
N ALA A 79 13.67 -17.16 8.91
CA ALA A 79 13.78 -17.04 7.46
C ALA A 79 14.84 -16.02 6.98
N GLY A 80 15.53 -15.33 7.91
CA GLY A 80 16.54 -14.33 7.62
C GLY A 80 16.00 -12.95 7.20
N LEU A 81 14.71 -12.69 7.39
CA LEU A 81 14.07 -11.42 7.06
C LEU A 81 14.30 -10.40 8.18
N LYS A 82 14.86 -9.24 7.85
CA LYS A 82 15.12 -8.16 8.82
C LYS A 82 13.82 -7.41 9.11
N THR A 83 13.47 -7.26 10.39
CA THR A 83 12.25 -6.55 10.82
C THR A 83 12.57 -5.34 11.71
N THR A 84 11.93 -4.22 11.44
CA THR A 84 11.83 -3.08 12.36
C THR A 84 10.50 -3.22 13.11
N TYR A 85 10.55 -3.58 14.39
CA TYR A 85 9.35 -3.80 15.20
C TYR A 85 8.87 -2.51 15.88
N ILE A 86 7.56 -2.24 15.75
CA ILE A 86 6.87 -1.16 16.44
C ILE A 86 5.84 -1.81 17.36
N ALA A 87 6.16 -1.79 18.65
CA ALA A 87 5.25 -2.25 19.69
C ALA A 87 4.09 -1.26 19.87
N VAL A 88 2.89 -1.79 20.09
CA VAL A 88 1.67 -1.02 20.38
C VAL A 88 1.10 -1.35 21.76
N THR A 89 1.80 -2.20 22.51
CA THR A 89 1.53 -2.55 23.91
C THR A 89 2.18 -1.54 24.84
N ASP A 90 1.64 -1.41 26.05
CA ASP A 90 2.17 -0.53 27.11
C ASP A 90 2.30 0.96 26.73
N VAL A 91 1.53 1.39 25.73
CA VAL A 91 1.38 2.79 25.33
C VAL A 91 -0.03 3.28 25.66
N HIS A 92 -0.18 4.58 25.88
CA HIS A 92 -1.46 5.18 26.25
C HIS A 92 -2.53 5.03 25.16
N ASP A 93 -2.14 5.15 23.89
CA ASP A 93 -3.02 4.97 22.73
C ASP A 93 -2.34 4.04 21.70
N PRO A 94 -2.65 2.73 21.73
CA PRO A 94 -2.13 1.74 20.78
C PRO A 94 -2.42 2.09 19.31
N PHE A 95 -3.57 2.70 19.04
CA PHE A 95 -3.99 3.03 17.67
C PHE A 95 -3.18 4.20 17.12
N GLN A 96 -2.97 5.23 17.93
CA GLN A 96 -2.11 6.34 17.56
C GLN A 96 -0.66 5.86 17.37
N ALA A 97 -0.15 5.00 18.26
CA ALA A 97 1.20 4.44 18.16
C ALA A 97 1.39 3.64 16.86
N ALA A 98 0.45 2.74 16.54
CA ALA A 98 0.46 1.95 15.32
C ALA A 98 0.47 2.85 14.06
N ARG A 99 -0.39 3.88 14.04
CA ARG A 99 -0.48 4.82 12.92
C ARG A 99 0.79 5.65 12.76
N ARG A 100 1.34 6.18 13.84
CA ARG A 100 2.57 6.97 13.81
C ARG A 100 3.73 6.12 13.33
N GLY A 101 3.86 4.90 13.87
CA GLY A 101 4.87 3.95 13.42
C GLY A 101 4.72 3.60 11.94
N LEU A 102 3.50 3.44 11.44
CA LEU A 102 3.24 3.21 10.02
C LEU A 102 3.67 4.41 9.15
N GLU A 103 3.44 5.64 9.61
CA GLU A 103 3.91 6.85 8.92
C GLU A 103 5.43 6.99 8.97
N ASP A 104 6.06 6.66 10.10
CA ASP A 104 7.52 6.67 10.24
C ASP A 104 8.16 5.65 9.30
N LEU A 105 7.57 4.44 9.18
CA LEU A 105 7.99 3.40 8.23
C LEU A 105 7.89 3.86 6.78
N ALA A 106 6.90 4.71 6.43
CA ALA A 106 6.77 5.25 5.08
C ALA A 106 7.97 6.11 4.66
N GLY A 107 8.66 6.72 5.63
CA GLY A 107 9.89 7.47 5.41
C GLY A 107 11.18 6.65 5.53
N GLN A 108 11.08 5.38 5.90
CA GLN A 108 12.22 4.48 6.06
C GLN A 108 12.46 3.64 4.79
N ALA A 109 13.69 3.16 4.61
CA ALA A 109 14.06 2.24 3.53
C ALA A 109 13.57 0.80 3.82
N VAL A 110 12.27 0.62 4.05
CA VAL A 110 11.63 -0.70 4.15
C VAL A 110 10.98 -1.07 2.83
N ASN A 111 10.92 -2.36 2.53
CA ASN A 111 10.37 -2.89 1.28
C ASN A 111 8.92 -3.38 1.45
N GLY A 112 8.50 -3.64 2.69
CA GLY A 112 7.13 -3.99 3.04
C GLY A 112 6.83 -3.65 4.49
N VAL A 113 5.55 -3.51 4.82
CA VAL A 113 5.04 -3.38 6.18
C VAL A 113 4.07 -4.51 6.45
N VAL A 114 4.32 -5.23 7.53
CA VAL A 114 3.45 -6.26 8.10
C VAL A 114 2.69 -5.63 9.26
N ILE A 115 1.36 -5.73 9.25
CA ILE A 115 0.51 -5.25 10.34
C ILE A 115 -0.22 -6.45 10.92
N ASN A 116 0.11 -6.80 12.16
CA ASN A 116 -0.54 -7.91 12.84
C ASN A 116 -1.87 -7.49 13.48
N ARG A 117 -2.91 -8.29 13.29
CA ARG A 117 -4.23 -8.12 13.89
C ARG A 117 -4.78 -6.70 13.81
N LEU A 118 -4.67 -6.07 12.64
CA LEU A 118 -5.18 -4.71 12.41
C LEU A 118 -6.63 -4.60 12.88
N GLN A 119 -6.93 -3.52 13.61
CA GLN A 119 -8.27 -3.13 14.02
C GLN A 119 -8.64 -1.84 13.29
N TRP A 120 -9.48 -1.97 12.26
CA TRP A 120 -9.84 -0.88 11.36
C TRP A 120 -11.00 0.00 11.86
N GLN A 121 -12.04 -0.61 12.42
CA GLN A 121 -13.30 0.06 12.75
C GLN A 121 -13.19 1.07 13.92
N GLY A 122 -13.67 2.30 13.70
CA GLY A 122 -13.77 3.37 14.71
C GLY A 122 -13.88 4.77 14.10
N THR A 123 -13.75 5.82 14.92
CA THR A 123 -13.75 7.24 14.49
C THR A 123 -12.49 7.66 13.72
N GLN A 124 -11.56 6.73 13.47
CA GLN A 124 -10.22 7.01 12.93
C GLN A 124 -9.99 6.48 11.49
N THR A 125 -11.05 6.04 10.80
CA THR A 125 -11.00 5.48 9.43
C THR A 125 -10.23 6.37 8.46
N ASP A 126 -10.49 7.68 8.44
CA ASP A 126 -9.78 8.62 7.55
C ASP A 126 -8.29 8.70 7.85
N ALA A 127 -7.95 8.55 9.12
CA ALA A 127 -6.58 8.66 9.58
C ALA A 127 -5.78 7.40 9.21
N TRP A 128 -6.40 6.22 9.27
CA TRP A 128 -5.82 4.99 8.74
C TRP A 128 -5.74 4.98 7.20
N ASN A 129 -6.78 5.43 6.50
CA ASN A 129 -6.77 5.60 5.05
C ASN A 129 -5.56 6.44 4.61
N ARG A 130 -5.32 7.57 5.28
CA ARG A 130 -4.16 8.43 4.99
C ARG A 130 -2.83 7.73 5.29
N ALA A 131 -2.69 7.08 6.43
CA ALA A 131 -1.43 6.43 6.81
C ALA A 131 -1.08 5.28 5.84
N LEU A 132 -2.02 4.38 5.57
CA LEU A 132 -1.84 3.29 4.61
C LEU A 132 -1.64 3.83 3.18
N GLY A 133 -2.38 4.87 2.80
CA GLY A 133 -2.24 5.53 1.51
C GLY A 133 -0.84 6.10 1.30
N LYS A 134 -0.23 6.72 2.32
CA LYS A 134 1.17 7.19 2.26
C LYS A 134 2.15 6.05 2.03
N VAL A 135 2.03 4.95 2.78
CA VAL A 135 2.91 3.79 2.64
C VAL A 135 2.80 3.18 1.24
N ARG A 136 1.56 2.99 0.73
CA ARG A 136 1.33 2.46 -0.61
C ARG A 136 1.82 3.41 -1.71
N ALA A 137 1.65 4.72 -1.53
CA ALA A 137 2.16 5.74 -2.47
C ALA A 137 3.69 5.78 -2.51
N ALA A 138 4.37 5.39 -1.44
CA ALA A 138 5.82 5.20 -1.40
C ALA A 138 6.29 3.90 -2.08
N GLY A 139 5.38 3.11 -2.67
CA GLY A 139 5.70 1.83 -3.32
C GLY A 139 5.88 0.66 -2.34
N ILE A 140 5.65 0.88 -1.05
CA ILE A 140 5.85 -0.13 -0.01
C ILE A 140 4.64 -1.08 0.03
N ALA A 141 4.88 -2.38 0.03
CA ALA A 141 3.82 -3.38 0.17
C ALA A 141 3.25 -3.38 1.58
N VAL A 142 1.92 -3.35 1.73
CA VAL A 142 1.28 -3.49 3.06
C VAL A 142 0.63 -4.87 3.16
N VAL A 143 0.98 -5.62 4.19
CA VAL A 143 0.50 -6.98 4.44
C VAL A 143 -0.24 -7.00 5.76
N LEU A 144 -1.48 -7.48 5.73
CA LEU A 144 -2.31 -7.62 6.94
C LEU A 144 -2.28 -9.08 7.39
N VAL A 145 -1.83 -9.35 8.62
CA VAL A 145 -1.78 -10.72 9.16
C VAL A 145 -2.87 -10.88 10.21
N ASP A 146 -3.72 -11.89 10.04
CA ASP A 146 -4.88 -12.17 10.89
C ASP A 146 -5.64 -10.91 11.34
N PRO A 147 -6.02 -10.01 10.41
CA PRO A 147 -6.68 -8.75 10.77
C PRO A 147 -7.98 -9.03 11.51
N ILE A 148 -8.25 -8.25 12.56
CA ILE A 148 -9.53 -8.30 13.28
C ILE A 148 -10.61 -7.65 12.41
N ASP A 149 -10.24 -6.56 11.73
CA ASP A 149 -11.03 -5.95 10.66
C ASP A 149 -10.10 -5.25 9.64
N GLN A 150 -10.62 -4.88 8.48
CA GLN A 150 -9.81 -4.41 7.36
C GLN A 150 -10.37 -3.17 6.65
N PRO A 151 -9.50 -2.39 5.99
CA PRO A 151 -9.96 -1.34 5.08
C PRO A 151 -10.86 -1.90 3.98
N LYS A 152 -11.92 -1.18 3.64
CA LYS A 152 -12.77 -1.48 2.48
C LYS A 152 -12.09 -1.17 1.15
N ASP A 153 -11.22 -0.15 1.14
CA ASP A 153 -10.41 0.16 -0.05
C ASP A 153 -9.22 -0.81 -0.11
N GLU A 154 -9.33 -1.77 -0.99
CA GLU A 154 -8.36 -2.84 -1.13
C GLU A 154 -7.05 -2.39 -1.78
N ARG A 155 -6.95 -1.14 -2.27
CA ARG A 155 -5.69 -0.57 -2.75
C ARG A 155 -4.73 -0.26 -1.60
N LEU A 156 -5.25 -0.16 -0.38
CA LEU A 156 -4.49 0.19 0.83
C LEU A 156 -3.62 -0.97 1.36
N PHE A 157 -3.84 -2.19 0.87
CA PHE A 157 -3.02 -3.34 1.21
C PHE A 157 -2.76 -4.21 -0.01
N ALA A 158 -1.62 -4.91 0.00
CA ALA A 158 -1.22 -5.82 -1.06
C ALA A 158 -1.81 -7.22 -0.84
N ALA A 159 -1.82 -7.70 0.40
CA ALA A 159 -2.35 -9.02 0.73
C ALA A 159 -2.83 -9.13 2.19
N ARG A 160 -3.69 -10.12 2.43
CA ARG A 160 -4.01 -10.67 3.74
C ARG A 160 -3.41 -12.05 3.90
N LEU A 161 -2.81 -12.28 5.06
CA LEU A 161 -2.32 -13.58 5.48
C LEU A 161 -3.16 -14.08 6.64
N THR A 162 -3.68 -15.29 6.53
CA THR A 162 -4.28 -16.03 7.65
C THR A 162 -3.30 -17.06 8.14
N VAL A 163 -2.93 -17.03 9.42
CA VAL A 163 -1.98 -18.01 9.97
C VAL A 163 -2.73 -19.29 10.34
N ASP A 164 -2.44 -20.37 9.64
CA ASP A 164 -2.92 -21.71 9.98
C ASP A 164 -1.84 -22.75 9.68
N ASN A 165 -1.13 -23.18 10.72
CA ASN A 165 -0.06 -24.17 10.63
C ASN A 165 -0.58 -25.60 10.34
N HIS A 166 -1.90 -25.84 10.39
CA HIS A 166 -2.51 -27.15 10.17
C HIS A 166 -3.10 -27.30 8.76
N SER A 167 -3.26 -26.20 8.02
CA SER A 167 -3.84 -26.22 6.69
C SER A 167 -2.87 -26.81 5.68
N GLY A 168 -3.34 -27.83 4.92
CA GLY A 168 -2.60 -28.36 3.78
C GLY A 168 -2.46 -27.38 2.61
N GLN A 169 -3.14 -26.23 2.65
CA GLN A 169 -3.04 -25.15 1.65
C GLN A 169 -2.08 -24.04 2.10
N ALA A 170 -1.53 -24.13 3.31
CA ALA A 170 -0.67 -23.09 3.86
C ALA A 170 0.68 -23.03 3.13
N VAL A 171 1.03 -21.85 2.64
CA VAL A 171 2.37 -21.58 2.11
C VAL A 171 3.30 -21.08 3.22
N PRO A 172 4.62 -21.28 3.12
CA PRO A 172 5.57 -20.66 4.06
C PRO A 172 5.41 -19.14 4.08
N MET A 173 5.33 -18.56 5.28
CA MET A 173 5.10 -17.11 5.44
C MET A 173 6.19 -16.27 4.77
N ASP A 174 7.45 -16.70 4.84
CA ASP A 174 8.58 -16.03 4.20
C ASP A 174 8.42 -16.01 2.67
N ALA A 175 8.02 -17.13 2.07
CA ALA A 175 7.78 -17.21 0.63
C ALA A 175 6.65 -16.28 0.20
N ALA A 176 5.56 -16.21 0.98
CA ALA A 176 4.47 -15.26 0.74
C ALA A 176 4.96 -13.81 0.82
N LEU A 177 5.67 -13.44 1.89
CA LEU A 177 6.20 -12.08 2.08
C LEU A 177 7.16 -11.69 0.95
N MET A 178 8.07 -12.57 0.55
CA MET A 178 8.99 -12.32 -0.56
C MET A 178 8.25 -12.14 -1.88
N SER A 179 7.21 -12.93 -2.15
CA SER A 179 6.39 -12.76 -3.34
C SER A 179 5.67 -11.41 -3.36
N ILE A 180 5.10 -11.01 -2.21
CA ILE A 180 4.36 -9.75 -2.08
C ILE A 180 5.29 -8.55 -2.23
N VAL A 181 6.42 -8.54 -1.51
CA VAL A 181 7.39 -7.43 -1.53
C VAL A 181 8.00 -7.25 -2.91
N ASN A 182 8.34 -8.33 -3.60
CA ASN A 182 8.87 -8.27 -4.96
C ASN A 182 7.79 -8.04 -6.03
N ALA A 183 6.52 -7.85 -5.63
CA ALA A 183 5.39 -7.73 -6.56
C ALA A 183 5.29 -8.89 -7.57
N ASN A 184 5.77 -10.08 -7.18
CA ASN A 184 5.59 -11.31 -7.93
C ASN A 184 4.12 -11.75 -7.87
N PRO A 185 3.60 -12.50 -8.87
CA PRO A 185 2.21 -12.96 -8.85
C PRO A 185 1.86 -13.74 -7.56
N HIS A 186 0.82 -13.29 -6.85
CA HIS A 186 0.31 -13.91 -5.63
C HIS A 186 -1.20 -13.74 -5.52
N LYS A 187 -1.85 -14.61 -4.74
CA LYS A 187 -3.24 -14.38 -4.33
C LYS A 187 -3.28 -13.25 -3.31
N ARG A 188 -4.36 -12.48 -3.32
CA ARG A 188 -4.55 -11.43 -2.30
C ARG A 188 -4.83 -11.99 -0.92
N ASP A 189 -5.46 -13.16 -0.85
CA ASP A 189 -5.70 -13.88 0.40
C ASP A 189 -4.90 -15.18 0.40
N LEU A 190 -4.04 -15.33 1.39
CA LEU A 190 -3.11 -16.45 1.52
C LEU A 190 -3.27 -17.07 2.90
N ILE A 191 -3.33 -18.39 2.95
CA ILE A 191 -3.13 -19.12 4.20
C ILE A 191 -1.62 -19.33 4.33
N VAL A 192 -1.05 -18.96 5.46
CA VAL A 192 0.38 -19.09 5.72
C VAL A 192 0.66 -19.93 6.94
N LYS A 193 1.85 -20.53 6.94
CA LYS A 193 2.42 -21.21 8.11
C LYS A 193 3.70 -20.53 8.56
N THR A 194 3.92 -20.59 9.87
CA THR A 194 5.05 -19.98 10.58
C THR A 194 6.10 -21.01 11.02
N GLN A 195 5.89 -22.28 10.66
CA GLN A 195 6.68 -23.44 11.05
C GLN A 195 6.84 -24.40 9.86
#